data_AF-A0A401SQZ8-F1
#
_entry.id   AF-A0A401SQZ8-F1
#
_cell.length_a   1.000
_cell.length_b   1.000
_cell.length_c   1.000
_cell.angle_alpha   90.00
_cell.angle_beta   90.00
_cell.angle_gamma   90.00
#
_symmetry.space_group_name_H-M   'P 1'
#
loop_
_entity.id
_entity.type
_entity.pdbx_description
1 polymer ?
#
loop_
_entity_poly.entity_id
_entity_poly.type
_entity_poly.pdbx_seq_one_letter_code
_entity_poly.pdbx_strand_id
1 'polypeptide(L)'
;VFNTPNPRSKISWVNRLHMAKVALTKDNQPGWLCIEDDGKTKAPFWCPLLACRMSMYSSKCQDLKPAAALHTPVQSSLLGISIASTCLAQGYLWIGSGREQGLGQVDLFSLNRSAPKHVKSFQVSSWVLCMEYIPLTVREEDDVDCPMDKPGDSPIIVMGLQDGSIVGYASVDMATQHLFIFKSPREVPVVCLKHLLNVLFAGLQDGTVTIYTRTNDGKWEWDTPHLVKVGSASVETLLAVDETVWASCRNKVTLINVPCFTTRTFGHTTQFFRVREFINTKYFLEQKIP
;
A
#
# COMPACT_ATOMS: atom_id res chain seq x y z
N VAL A 1 -8.52 -10.88 31.29
CA VAL A 1 -7.52 -9.81 31.06
C VAL A 1 -6.78 -10.17 29.78
N PHE A 2 -6.87 -9.35 28.73
CA PHE A 2 -6.05 -9.56 27.52
C PHE A 2 -4.58 -9.37 27.90
N ASN A 3 -3.80 -10.44 27.82
CA ASN A 3 -2.37 -10.40 28.13
C ASN A 3 -1.62 -10.12 26.83
N THR A 4 -0.90 -9.01 26.77
CA THR A 4 -0.09 -8.63 25.60
C THR A 4 1.38 -8.56 26.00
N PRO A 5 2.32 -8.97 25.14
CA PRO A 5 3.73 -9.10 25.49
C PRO A 5 4.39 -7.76 25.87
N ASN A 6 3.89 -6.63 25.37
CA ASN A 6 4.40 -5.31 25.77
C ASN A 6 3.30 -4.22 25.75
N PRO A 7 3.51 -3.07 26.44
CA PRO A 7 2.55 -1.97 26.50
C PRO A 7 2.19 -1.36 25.13
N ARG A 8 3.12 -1.33 24.17
CA ARG A 8 2.87 -0.81 22.80
C ARG A 8 1.86 -1.70 22.06
N SER A 9 1.99 -3.01 22.18
CA SER A 9 1.05 -3.99 21.62
C SER A 9 -0.34 -3.81 22.23
N LYS A 10 -0.44 -3.59 23.54
CA LYS A 10 -1.72 -3.31 24.21
C LYS A 10 -2.43 -2.09 23.61
N ILE A 11 -1.70 -1.00 23.44
CA ILE A 11 -2.23 0.26 22.90
C ILE A 11 -2.65 0.08 21.44
N SER A 12 -1.82 -0.56 20.62
CA SER A 12 -2.16 -0.86 19.22
C SER A 12 -3.47 -1.66 19.14
N TRP A 13 -3.61 -2.69 19.97
CA TRP A 13 -4.83 -3.49 20.08
C TRP A 13 -6.05 -2.69 20.51
N VAL A 14 -5.93 -1.88 21.56
CA VAL A 14 -7.03 -1.03 22.04
C VAL A 14 -7.47 -0.04 20.95
N ASN A 15 -6.53 0.58 20.25
CA ASN A 15 -6.82 1.49 19.15
C ASN A 15 -7.50 0.78 17.98
N ARG A 16 -7.00 -0.40 17.58
CA ARG A 16 -7.64 -1.22 16.52
C ARG A 16 -9.06 -1.60 16.91
N LEU A 17 -9.29 -2.04 18.15
CA LEU A 17 -10.62 -2.38 18.64
C LEU A 17 -11.55 -1.16 18.68
N HIS A 18 -11.05 0.00 19.09
CA HIS A 18 -11.83 1.23 19.06
C HIS A 18 -12.21 1.62 17.63
N MET A 19 -11.26 1.60 16.69
CA MET A 19 -11.50 1.86 15.28
C MET A 19 -12.50 0.87 14.68
N ALA A 20 -12.39 -0.43 15.01
CA ALA A 20 -13.34 -1.45 14.59
C ALA A 20 -14.76 -1.14 15.12
N LYS A 21 -14.90 -0.74 16.39
CA LYS A 21 -16.19 -0.30 16.94
C LYS A 21 -16.75 0.91 16.20
N VAL A 22 -15.91 1.91 15.91
CA VAL A 22 -16.28 3.09 15.12
C VAL A 22 -16.66 2.72 13.68
N ALA A 23 -16.02 1.73 13.06
CA ALA A 23 -16.37 1.19 11.76
C ALA A 23 -17.74 0.48 11.73
N LEU A 24 -18.23 0.02 12.88
CA LEU A 24 -19.51 -0.67 13.03
C LEU A 24 -20.68 0.26 13.37
N THR A 25 -20.43 1.52 13.73
CA THR A 25 -21.50 2.46 14.09
C THR A 25 -22.40 2.71 12.88
N LYS A 26 -23.69 2.99 13.12
CA LYS A 26 -24.67 3.27 12.05
C LYS A 26 -24.22 4.42 11.17
N ASP A 27 -23.60 5.43 11.78
CA ASP A 27 -23.03 6.56 11.05
C ASP A 27 -21.99 6.07 10.06
N ASN A 28 -21.19 5.05 10.40
CA ASN A 28 -20.10 4.50 9.59
C ASN A 28 -20.47 3.26 8.75
N GLN A 29 -21.76 3.02 8.50
CA GLN A 29 -22.19 1.97 7.57
C GLN A 29 -22.27 2.55 6.14
N PRO A 30 -21.33 2.21 5.26
CA PRO A 30 -21.35 2.74 3.91
C PRO A 30 -22.50 2.12 3.11
N GLY A 31 -23.52 2.92 2.80
CA GLY A 31 -24.35 2.66 1.64
C GLY A 31 -23.51 2.91 0.39
N TRP A 32 -22.80 1.89 -0.12
CA TRP A 32 -21.95 1.98 -1.32
C TRP A 32 -22.73 2.24 -2.63
N LEU A 33 -24.04 2.46 -2.56
CA LEU A 33 -24.91 2.78 -3.68
C LEU A 33 -25.49 4.20 -3.50
N CYS A 34 -24.77 5.21 -3.98
CA CYS A 34 -25.40 6.45 -4.39
C CYS A 34 -25.76 6.34 -5.87
N ILE A 35 -26.90 5.71 -6.20
CA ILE A 35 -27.38 5.62 -7.59
C ILE A 35 -27.84 6.98 -8.14
N GLU A 36 -28.00 8.01 -7.32
CA GLU A 36 -28.51 9.31 -7.77
C GLU A 36 -27.63 10.46 -7.26
N ASP A 37 -26.67 10.85 -8.11
CA ASP A 37 -25.93 12.11 -7.98
C ASP A 37 -26.73 13.23 -8.65
N ASP A 38 -27.82 13.64 -8.00
CA ASP A 38 -28.78 14.62 -8.52
C ASP A 38 -28.30 16.08 -8.31
N GLY A 39 -27.00 16.34 -8.50
CA GLY A 39 -26.37 17.67 -8.58
C GLY A 39 -26.51 18.61 -7.37
N LYS A 40 -27.26 18.22 -6.34
CA LYS A 40 -27.47 19.00 -5.11
C LYS A 40 -26.39 18.60 -4.11
N THR A 41 -25.54 19.56 -3.77
CA THR A 41 -24.53 19.48 -2.71
C THR A 41 -25.13 18.92 -1.42
N LYS A 42 -24.98 17.62 -1.19
CA LYS A 42 -25.38 16.97 0.06
C LYS A 42 -24.38 17.34 1.16
N ALA A 43 -24.91 17.48 2.37
CA ALA A 43 -24.11 17.88 3.53
C ALA A 43 -23.07 16.79 3.89
N PRO A 44 -21.88 17.17 4.37
CA PRO A 44 -20.69 16.29 4.47
C PRO A 44 -20.87 15.05 5.37
N PHE A 45 -21.87 15.04 6.24
CA PHE A 45 -22.11 13.96 7.21
C PHE A 45 -22.76 12.70 6.63
N TRP A 46 -23.08 12.64 5.34
CA TRP A 46 -23.55 11.40 4.68
C TRP A 46 -22.41 10.49 4.21
N CYS A 47 -21.16 10.95 4.30
CA CYS A 47 -19.95 10.19 3.98
C CYS A 47 -19.10 10.05 5.25
N PRO A 48 -19.39 9.08 6.13
CA PRO A 48 -18.83 9.01 7.49
C PRO A 48 -17.32 8.87 7.61
N LEU A 49 -16.65 8.41 6.54
CA LEU A 49 -15.19 8.34 6.46
C LEU A 49 -14.55 9.56 5.79
N LEU A 50 -15.34 10.44 5.18
CA LEU A 50 -14.84 11.65 4.53
C LEU A 50 -14.78 12.79 5.55
N ALA A 51 -13.75 12.78 6.39
CA ALA A 51 -13.53 13.83 7.38
C ALA A 51 -13.22 15.20 6.73
N CYS A 52 -12.54 15.22 5.58
CA CYS A 52 -12.27 16.43 4.82
C CYS A 52 -12.00 16.13 3.34
N ARG A 53 -12.26 17.12 2.47
CA ARG A 53 -11.83 17.13 1.07
C ARG A 53 -10.70 18.14 0.93
N MET A 54 -9.59 17.72 0.36
CA MET A 54 -8.48 18.61 -0.02
C MET A 54 -8.29 18.57 -1.53
N SER A 55 -7.91 19.71 -2.11
CA SER A 55 -7.43 19.72 -3.50
C SER A 55 -6.08 19.01 -3.54
N MET A 56 -5.98 17.90 -4.26
CA MET A 56 -4.71 17.19 -4.47
C MET A 56 -3.78 17.96 -5.43
N TYR A 57 -4.30 18.91 -6.21
CA TYR A 57 -3.55 19.54 -7.30
C TYR A 57 -3.19 20.99 -6.98
N SER A 58 -1.93 21.31 -7.22
CA SER A 58 -1.52 22.68 -7.55
C SER A 58 -2.12 23.06 -8.90
N SER A 59 -2.46 24.34 -9.09
CA SER A 59 -3.10 24.86 -10.31
C SER A 59 -2.33 24.56 -11.61
N LYS A 60 -1.05 24.15 -11.51
CA LYS A 60 -0.16 23.81 -12.62
C LYS A 60 -0.30 22.35 -13.15
N CYS A 61 -1.15 21.50 -12.57
CA CYS A 61 -1.17 20.05 -12.84
C CYS A 61 -2.54 19.45 -13.20
N GLN A 62 -3.44 20.23 -13.81
CA GLN A 62 -4.84 19.83 -14.01
C GLN A 62 -5.06 18.57 -14.88
N ASP A 63 -4.11 18.18 -15.74
CA ASP A 63 -4.30 16.98 -16.59
C ASP A 63 -3.70 15.68 -16.01
N LEU A 64 -3.10 15.70 -14.81
CA LEU A 64 -2.55 14.48 -14.19
C LEU A 64 -3.64 13.68 -13.48
N LYS A 65 -3.81 12.41 -13.89
CA LYS A 65 -4.76 11.50 -13.25
C LYS A 65 -4.07 10.77 -12.09
N PRO A 66 -4.65 10.78 -10.87
CA PRO A 66 -4.09 10.06 -9.74
C PRO A 66 -4.42 8.57 -9.89
N ALA A 67 -3.45 7.69 -9.62
CA ALA A 67 -3.67 6.24 -9.73
C ALA A 67 -3.14 5.46 -8.51
N ALA A 68 -2.19 6.01 -7.76
CA ALA A 68 -1.65 5.38 -6.57
C ALA A 68 -1.64 6.36 -5.38
N ALA A 69 -1.89 5.83 -4.18
CA ALA A 69 -1.72 6.56 -2.94
C ALA A 69 -1.11 5.63 -1.88
N LEU A 70 -0.13 6.12 -1.13
CA LEU A 70 0.54 5.36 -0.08
C LEU A 70 0.70 6.23 1.17
N HIS A 71 0.25 5.73 2.31
CA HIS A 71 0.53 6.33 3.60
C HIS A 71 1.78 5.70 4.22
N THR A 72 2.76 6.53 4.58
CA THR A 72 3.96 6.12 5.29
C THR A 72 3.94 6.71 6.71
N PRO A 73 3.81 5.88 7.76
CA PRO A 73 3.74 6.37 9.14
C PRO A 73 5.08 6.95 9.60
N VAL A 74 5.05 8.01 10.41
CA VAL A 74 6.22 8.47 11.17
C VAL A 74 6.20 7.79 12.52
N GLN A 75 7.21 6.97 12.82
CA GLN A 75 7.41 6.42 14.15
C GLN A 75 8.02 7.52 15.04
N SER A 76 7.19 8.35 15.67
CA SER A 76 7.67 9.25 16.70
C SER A 76 7.78 8.50 18.03
N SER A 77 9.00 8.30 18.52
CA SER A 77 9.28 7.81 19.87
C SER A 77 8.98 8.86 20.97
N LEU A 78 8.79 10.13 20.59
CA LEU A 78 8.68 11.28 21.49
C LEU A 78 7.24 11.68 21.84
N LEU A 79 6.24 11.17 21.13
CA LEU A 79 4.85 11.39 21.50
C LEU A 79 4.47 10.35 22.56
N GLY A 80 4.69 10.72 23.81
CA GLY A 80 4.07 10.10 24.97
C GLY A 80 2.61 9.85 24.65
N ILE A 81 2.26 8.56 24.58
CA ILE A 81 0.96 8.11 24.13
C ILE A 81 -0.06 8.57 25.17
N SER A 82 -0.73 9.68 24.88
CA SER A 82 -1.85 10.14 25.70
C SER A 82 -2.99 9.14 25.50
N ILE A 83 -3.44 8.58 26.63
CA ILE A 83 -4.46 7.53 26.78
C ILE A 83 -5.85 8.00 26.27
N ALA A 84 -5.97 9.27 25.86
CA ALA A 84 -7.21 9.90 25.43
C ALA A 84 -7.25 10.32 23.94
N SER A 85 -6.17 10.17 23.17
CA SER A 85 -6.15 10.69 21.80
C SER A 85 -6.17 9.55 20.78
N THR A 86 -7.27 9.45 20.05
CA THR A 86 -7.34 8.79 18.74
C THR A 86 -6.49 9.61 17.77
N CYS A 87 -5.16 9.53 17.90
CA CYS A 87 -4.24 10.33 17.11
C CYS A 87 -4.49 10.04 15.63
N LEU A 88 -4.73 11.09 14.82
CA LEU A 88 -4.64 11.01 13.37
C LEU A 88 -3.33 10.30 13.00
N ALA A 89 -3.36 9.42 12.00
CA ALA A 89 -2.17 8.73 11.53
C ALA A 89 -1.11 9.79 11.12
N GLN A 90 -0.12 10.00 11.99
CA GLN A 90 1.00 10.88 11.70
C GLN A 90 1.89 10.20 10.68
N GLY A 91 2.42 10.98 9.76
CA GLY A 91 3.11 10.43 8.61
C GLY A 91 3.06 11.33 7.41
N TYR A 92 3.28 10.68 6.27
CA TYR A 92 3.22 11.30 4.97
C TYR A 92 2.31 10.50 4.05
N LEU A 93 1.63 11.22 3.17
CA LEU A 93 0.82 10.67 2.10
C LEU A 93 1.52 10.95 0.78
N TRP A 94 1.81 9.88 0.05
CA TRP A 94 2.40 9.90 -1.28
C TRP A 94 1.29 9.70 -2.29
N ILE A 95 1.20 10.58 -3.29
CA ILE A 95 0.21 10.49 -4.35
C ILE A 95 0.96 10.34 -5.68
N GLY A 96 0.76 9.21 -6.34
CA GLY A 96 1.28 8.92 -7.67
C GLY A 96 0.24 9.28 -8.73
N SER A 97 0.67 10.06 -9.71
CA SER A 97 -0.15 10.52 -10.82
C SER A 97 0.61 10.48 -12.14
N GLY A 98 -0.12 10.62 -13.25
CA GLY A 98 0.48 10.60 -14.58
C GLY A 98 -0.54 10.75 -15.70
N ARG A 99 -0.08 10.50 -16.91
CA ARG A 99 -0.85 10.56 -18.16
C ARG A 99 -0.57 9.28 -18.95
N GLU A 100 -1.49 8.85 -19.82
CA GLU A 100 -1.33 7.60 -20.59
C GLU A 100 -0.04 7.54 -21.40
N GLN A 101 0.46 8.67 -21.90
CA GLN A 101 1.70 8.77 -22.68
C GLN A 101 2.54 9.96 -22.21
N GLY A 102 2.92 9.98 -20.93
CA GLY A 102 3.76 11.04 -20.40
C GLY A 102 4.48 10.67 -19.11
N LEU A 103 5.24 11.64 -18.61
CA LEU A 103 5.92 11.53 -17.32
C LEU A 103 4.89 11.39 -16.19
N GLY A 104 5.27 10.63 -15.16
CA GLY A 104 4.52 10.61 -13.92
C GLY A 104 4.98 11.69 -12.97
N GLN A 105 4.17 11.95 -11.96
CA GLN A 105 4.48 12.86 -10.86
C GLN A 105 4.12 12.20 -9.53
N VAL A 106 4.95 12.46 -8.53
CA VAL A 106 4.69 12.08 -7.15
C VAL A 106 4.58 13.35 -6.32
N ASP A 107 3.46 13.49 -5.63
CA ASP A 107 3.19 14.57 -4.68
C ASP A 107 3.21 14.04 -3.26
N LEU A 108 3.92 14.74 -2.38
CA LEU A 108 4.07 14.36 -0.97
C LEU A 108 3.34 15.34 -0.07
N PHE A 109 2.50 14.82 0.82
CA PHE A 109 1.76 15.60 1.82
C PHE A 109 2.14 15.14 3.23
N SER A 110 2.35 16.07 4.16
CA SER A 110 2.54 15.77 5.58
C SER A 110 1.19 15.73 6.28
N LEU A 111 0.96 14.68 7.07
CA LEU A 111 -0.22 14.48 7.92
C LEU A 111 0.08 14.79 9.40
N ASN A 112 1.22 15.41 9.70
CA ASN A 112 1.68 15.67 11.07
C ASN A 112 0.95 16.86 11.74
N ARG A 113 -0.02 17.46 11.06
CA ARG A 113 -0.84 18.57 11.54
C ARG A 113 -2.32 18.29 11.23
N SER A 114 -3.22 19.05 11.85
CA SER A 114 -4.67 18.92 11.68
C SER A 114 -5.15 19.08 10.23
N ALA A 115 -4.39 19.80 9.40
CA ALA A 115 -4.60 19.92 7.97
C ALA A 115 -3.39 19.36 7.21
N PRO A 116 -3.60 18.46 6.22
CA PRO A 116 -2.53 17.97 5.37
C PRO A 116 -1.83 19.09 4.62
N LYS A 117 -0.50 19.09 4.65
CA LYS A 117 0.32 20.14 4.03
C LYS A 117 1.14 19.55 2.89
N HIS A 118 1.05 20.12 1.69
CA HIS A 118 1.95 19.77 0.59
C HIS A 118 3.41 20.07 0.98
N VAL A 119 4.28 19.10 0.74
CA VAL A 119 5.70 19.14 1.10
C VAL A 119 6.55 19.35 -0.14
N LYS A 120 6.40 18.49 -1.15
CA LYS A 120 7.19 18.52 -2.39
C LYS A 120 6.50 17.74 -3.51
N SER A 121 6.93 17.99 -4.74
CA SER A 121 6.55 17.25 -5.94
C SER A 121 7.81 16.88 -6.73
N PHE A 122 7.85 15.70 -7.33
CA PHE A 122 8.93 15.28 -8.22
C PHE A 122 8.42 14.40 -9.36
N GLN A 123 9.17 14.36 -10.47
CA GLN A 123 8.79 13.60 -11.66
C GLN A 123 9.40 12.20 -11.66
N VAL A 124 8.71 11.27 -12.30
CA VAL A 124 9.16 9.91 -12.59
C VAL A 124 9.00 9.60 -14.09
N SER A 125 9.65 8.54 -14.58
CA SER A 125 9.75 8.25 -16.02
C SER A 125 8.40 8.01 -16.71
N SER A 126 7.39 7.55 -15.96
CA SER A 126 6.07 7.24 -16.50
C SER A 126 4.98 7.28 -15.41
N TRP A 127 3.71 7.15 -15.79
CA TRP A 127 2.58 7.19 -14.86
C TRP A 127 2.73 6.15 -13.75
N VAL A 128 2.69 6.61 -12.50
CA VAL A 128 2.67 5.74 -11.31
C VAL A 128 1.32 5.05 -11.16
N LEU A 129 1.30 3.72 -11.26
CA LEU A 129 0.08 2.90 -11.17
C LEU A 129 -0.14 2.30 -9.79
N CYS A 130 0.93 1.99 -9.07
CA CYS A 130 0.86 1.41 -7.74
C CYS A 130 2.07 1.80 -6.87
N MET A 131 1.91 1.66 -5.56
CA MET A 131 2.96 1.91 -4.57
C MET A 131 2.87 0.89 -3.44
N GLU A 132 4.00 0.53 -2.84
CA GLU A 132 4.06 -0.33 -1.64
C GLU A 132 5.10 0.21 -0.65
N TYR A 133 4.78 0.17 0.64
CA TYR A 133 5.68 0.50 1.72
C TYR A 133 6.34 -0.77 2.27
N ILE A 134 7.66 -0.85 2.15
CA ILE A 134 8.47 -1.89 2.78
C ILE A 134 8.98 -1.32 4.12
N PRO A 135 8.48 -1.81 5.26
CA PRO A 135 8.93 -1.33 6.56
C PRO A 135 10.39 -1.69 6.80
N LEU A 136 11.04 -0.93 7.69
CA LEU A 136 12.34 -1.28 8.23
C LEU A 136 12.27 -2.67 8.89
N THR A 137 13.21 -3.55 8.54
CA THR A 137 13.48 -4.77 9.28
C THR A 137 14.21 -4.39 10.57
N VAL A 138 13.45 -4.19 11.65
CA VAL A 138 14.01 -4.01 12.99
C VAL A 138 14.58 -5.36 13.41
N ARG A 139 15.91 -5.45 13.61
CA ARG A 139 16.51 -6.60 14.29
C ARG A 139 15.94 -6.64 15.71
N GLU A 140 15.52 -7.82 16.17
CA GLU A 140 15.14 -8.01 17.56
C GLU A 140 16.30 -7.55 18.47
N GLU A 141 15.98 -6.92 19.61
CA GLU A 141 16.91 -6.15 20.47
C GLU A 141 18.04 -6.98 21.13
N ASP A 142 18.29 -8.21 20.69
CA ASP A 142 19.27 -9.14 21.29
C ASP A 142 20.68 -9.07 20.68
N ASP A 143 20.93 -8.25 19.66
CA ASP A 143 22.22 -8.17 18.97
C ASP A 143 22.93 -6.83 19.25
N VAL A 144 23.44 -6.69 20.47
CA VAL A 144 24.00 -5.46 21.06
C VAL A 144 25.39 -5.07 20.50
N ASP A 145 25.89 -5.73 19.45
CA ASP A 145 27.29 -5.56 19.03
C ASP A 145 27.50 -5.48 17.51
N CYS A 146 26.75 -4.62 16.81
CA CYS A 146 26.99 -4.31 15.41
C CYS A 146 27.08 -2.79 15.18
N PRO A 147 28.14 -2.27 14.53
CA PRO A 147 28.25 -0.85 14.20
C PRO A 147 27.06 -0.37 13.35
N MET A 148 26.50 0.78 13.72
CA MET A 148 25.52 1.52 12.91
C MET A 148 26.11 1.84 11.53
N ASP A 149 25.21 1.91 10.53
CA ASP A 149 25.43 2.27 9.13
C ASP A 149 25.77 1.09 8.19
N LYS A 150 24.77 0.22 7.95
CA LYS A 150 24.66 -0.48 6.66
C LYS A 150 23.57 0.19 5.81
N PRO A 151 23.73 0.28 4.47
CA PRO A 151 22.72 0.85 3.55
C PRO A 151 21.37 0.11 3.47
N GLY A 152 21.04 -0.75 4.44
CA GLY A 152 19.82 -1.56 4.48
C GLY A 152 18.78 -1.13 5.54
N ASP A 153 19.07 -0.08 6.30
CA ASP A 153 18.42 0.26 7.58
C ASP A 153 17.34 1.36 7.47
N SER A 154 16.72 1.52 6.30
CA SER A 154 15.65 2.50 6.10
C SER A 154 14.44 1.89 5.39
N PRO A 155 13.21 2.33 5.72
CA PRO A 155 12.04 1.88 5.00
C PRO A 155 12.11 2.33 3.53
N ILE A 156 11.52 1.51 2.66
CA ILE A 156 11.57 1.71 1.21
C ILE A 156 10.15 1.97 0.70
N ILE A 157 9.97 3.03 -0.08
CA ILE A 157 8.76 3.23 -0.88
C ILE A 157 9.04 2.69 -2.28
N VAL A 158 8.31 1.66 -2.69
CA VAL A 158 8.41 1.08 -4.03
C VAL A 158 7.25 1.57 -4.89
N MET A 159 7.53 1.92 -6.15
CA MET A 159 6.55 2.39 -7.12
C MET A 159 6.59 1.52 -8.37
N GLY A 160 5.42 1.16 -8.88
CA GLY A 160 5.25 0.47 -10.16
C GLY A 160 4.68 1.42 -11.20
N LEU A 161 5.32 1.47 -12.38
CA LEU A 161 5.00 2.43 -13.42
C LEU A 161 4.35 1.79 -14.67
N GLN A 162 3.73 2.64 -15.48
CA GLN A 162 3.08 2.31 -16.74
C GLN A 162 4.07 1.87 -17.84
N ASP A 163 5.36 2.19 -17.74
CA ASP A 163 6.40 1.73 -18.67
C ASP A 163 7.11 0.45 -18.18
N GLY A 164 6.53 -0.24 -17.19
CA GLY A 164 7.10 -1.43 -16.57
C GLY A 164 8.25 -1.16 -15.59
N SER A 165 8.62 0.10 -15.33
CA SER A 165 9.65 0.40 -14.33
C SER A 165 9.17 0.11 -12.91
N ILE A 166 10.09 -0.39 -12.09
CA ILE A 166 9.95 -0.50 -10.64
C ILE A 166 11.03 0.38 -10.02
N VAL A 167 10.63 1.35 -9.21
CA VAL A 167 11.53 2.36 -8.62
C VAL A 167 11.38 2.36 -7.11
N GLY A 168 12.50 2.30 -6.40
CA GLY A 168 12.55 2.37 -4.93
C GLY A 168 13.11 3.69 -4.46
N TYR A 169 12.47 4.31 -3.47
CA TYR A 169 12.97 5.50 -2.76
C TYR A 169 13.21 5.18 -1.30
N ALA A 170 14.30 5.72 -0.75
CA ALA A 170 14.50 5.79 0.69
C ALA A 170 13.49 6.78 1.30
N SER A 171 13.48 6.86 2.64
CA SER A 171 12.74 7.81 3.46
C SER A 171 12.42 9.18 2.80
N VAL A 172 11.34 9.79 3.29
CA VAL A 172 10.75 11.06 2.85
C VAL A 172 11.75 12.20 2.56
N ASP A 173 12.86 12.25 3.30
CA ASP A 173 13.87 13.30 3.17
C ASP A 173 14.69 13.16 1.87
N MET A 174 14.84 11.94 1.33
CA MET A 174 15.70 11.60 0.17
C MET A 174 14.92 11.25 -1.11
N ALA A 175 13.64 11.65 -1.19
CA ALA A 175 12.73 11.31 -2.30
C ALA A 175 13.16 11.78 -3.73
N THR A 176 14.34 12.36 -3.90
CA THR A 176 14.89 12.77 -5.20
C THR A 176 15.90 11.77 -5.78
N GLN A 177 16.50 10.90 -4.97
CA GLN A 177 17.43 9.87 -5.45
C GLN A 177 16.81 8.49 -5.24
N HIS A 178 16.72 7.72 -6.33
CA HIS A 178 16.24 6.35 -6.27
C HIS A 178 17.32 5.45 -5.64
N LEU A 179 16.89 4.54 -4.76
CA LEU A 179 17.72 3.46 -4.23
C LEU A 179 18.01 2.41 -5.31
N PHE A 180 17.00 2.14 -6.14
CA PHE A 180 17.11 1.25 -7.27
C PHE A 180 16.05 1.62 -8.31
N ILE A 181 16.36 1.27 -9.56
CA ILE A 181 15.44 1.31 -10.68
C ILE A 181 15.74 0.12 -11.58
N PHE A 182 14.71 -0.63 -11.95
CA PHE A 182 14.83 -1.72 -12.91
C PHE A 182 13.50 -1.89 -13.66
N LYS A 183 13.49 -2.72 -14.70
CA LYS A 183 12.30 -3.01 -15.50
C LYS A 183 11.71 -4.36 -15.13
N SER A 184 10.38 -4.43 -15.14
CA SER A 184 9.67 -5.71 -15.13
C SER A 184 10.07 -6.55 -16.36
N PRO A 185 9.97 -7.88 -16.28
CA PRO A 185 10.18 -8.75 -17.43
C PRO A 185 9.29 -8.33 -18.61
N ARG A 186 9.90 -8.18 -19.79
CA ARG A 186 9.24 -7.73 -21.02
C ARG A 186 8.63 -6.31 -20.94
N GLU A 187 9.05 -5.52 -19.95
CA GLU A 187 8.61 -4.13 -19.74
C GLU A 187 7.09 -3.98 -19.63
N VAL A 188 6.42 -5.00 -19.09
CA VAL A 188 4.96 -4.99 -18.90
C VAL A 188 4.60 -4.06 -17.75
N PRO A 189 3.54 -3.24 -17.88
CA PRO A 189 3.15 -2.29 -16.84
C PRO A 189 2.89 -2.95 -15.49
N VAL A 190 3.36 -2.31 -14.41
CA VAL A 190 3.28 -2.82 -13.04
C VAL A 190 2.07 -2.20 -12.35
N VAL A 191 1.00 -2.97 -12.21
CA VAL A 191 -0.33 -2.49 -11.83
C VAL A 191 -0.65 -2.65 -10.35
N CYS A 192 0.04 -3.55 -9.65
CA CYS A 192 -0.03 -3.67 -8.20
C CYS A 192 1.29 -4.21 -7.62
N LEU A 193 1.58 -3.84 -6.38
CA LEU A 193 2.74 -4.28 -5.62
C LEU A 193 2.28 -4.81 -4.27
N LYS A 194 3.02 -5.79 -3.73
CA LYS A 194 2.83 -6.25 -2.37
C LYS A 194 4.13 -6.76 -1.76
N HIS A 195 4.41 -6.37 -0.53
CA HIS A 195 5.53 -6.89 0.23
C HIS A 195 5.04 -7.88 1.31
N LEU A 196 5.68 -9.04 1.41
CA LEU A 196 5.42 -10.04 2.45
C LEU A 196 6.69 -10.87 2.69
N LEU A 197 7.11 -11.02 3.95
CA LEU A 197 8.24 -11.86 4.38
C LEU A 197 9.53 -11.66 3.54
N ASN A 198 9.97 -10.41 3.37
CA ASN A 198 11.17 -10.06 2.58
C ASN A 198 11.08 -10.41 1.08
N VAL A 199 9.86 -10.59 0.57
CA VAL A 199 9.58 -10.82 -0.84
C VAL A 199 8.70 -9.70 -1.37
N LEU A 200 9.06 -9.17 -2.55
CA LEU A 200 8.27 -8.18 -3.27
C LEU A 200 7.57 -8.86 -4.45
N PHE A 201 6.26 -8.76 -4.47
CA PHE A 201 5.39 -9.26 -5.53
C PHE A 201 4.95 -8.09 -6.41
N ALA A 202 5.18 -8.19 -7.72
CA ALA A 202 4.75 -7.24 -8.73
C ALA A 202 3.73 -7.89 -9.65
N GLY A 203 2.46 -7.48 -9.53
CA GLY A 203 1.40 -7.90 -10.44
C GLY A 203 1.45 -7.07 -11.72
N LEU A 204 1.51 -7.75 -12.85
CA LEU A 204 1.68 -7.13 -14.17
C LEU A 204 0.36 -7.11 -14.96
N GLN A 205 0.27 -6.19 -15.92
CA GLN A 205 -0.91 -6.03 -16.78
C GLN A 205 -1.22 -7.26 -17.66
N ASP A 206 -0.24 -8.13 -17.91
CA ASP A 206 -0.41 -9.34 -18.70
C ASP A 206 -0.91 -10.56 -17.89
N GLY A 207 -1.12 -10.40 -16.58
CA GLY A 207 -1.56 -11.49 -15.69
C GLY A 207 -0.43 -12.34 -15.12
N THR A 208 0.81 -11.84 -15.22
CA THR A 208 1.98 -12.44 -14.55
C THR A 208 2.21 -11.75 -13.21
N VAL A 209 2.57 -12.51 -12.19
CA VAL A 209 3.12 -11.99 -10.93
C VAL A 209 4.62 -12.28 -10.92
N THR A 210 5.41 -11.23 -10.87
CA THR A 210 6.87 -11.31 -10.75
C THR A 210 7.26 -11.21 -9.28
N ILE A 211 8.15 -12.10 -8.84
CA ILE A 211 8.50 -12.27 -7.43
C ILE A 211 10.00 -12.00 -7.27
N TYR A 212 10.33 -11.00 -6.47
CA TYR A 212 11.70 -10.59 -6.17
C TYR A 212 12.02 -10.92 -4.71
N THR A 213 13.09 -11.66 -4.49
CA THR A 213 13.55 -12.10 -3.18
C THR A 213 14.61 -11.16 -2.63
N ARG A 214 14.57 -10.95 -1.31
CA ARG A 214 15.68 -10.34 -0.58
C ARG A 214 16.43 -11.44 0.17
N THR A 215 17.73 -11.54 -0.11
CA THR A 215 18.64 -12.45 0.59
C THR A 215 18.74 -12.13 2.08
N ASN A 216 19.21 -13.10 2.87
CA ASN A 216 19.45 -12.92 4.31
C ASN A 216 20.49 -11.83 4.61
N ASP A 217 21.39 -11.56 3.65
CA ASP A 217 22.37 -10.47 3.74
C ASP A 217 21.75 -9.08 3.44
N GLY A 218 20.44 -9.03 3.20
CA GLY A 218 19.68 -7.80 2.97
C GLY A 218 19.75 -7.28 1.53
N LYS A 219 20.39 -8.02 0.61
CA LYS A 219 20.47 -7.66 -0.82
C LYS A 219 19.29 -8.22 -1.60
N TRP A 220 18.70 -7.40 -2.46
CA TRP A 220 17.64 -7.80 -3.37
C TRP A 220 18.18 -8.46 -4.65
N GLU A 221 17.46 -9.46 -5.13
CA GLU A 221 17.77 -10.21 -6.37
C GLU A 221 16.83 -9.75 -7.50
N TRP A 222 17.17 -8.65 -8.16
CA TRP A 222 16.33 -8.05 -9.21
C TRP A 222 16.44 -8.77 -10.56
N ASP A 223 17.61 -9.35 -10.86
CA ASP A 223 17.94 -9.88 -12.19
C ASP A 223 17.35 -11.28 -12.44
N THR A 224 17.05 -12.03 -11.38
CA THR A 224 16.57 -13.42 -11.46
C THR A 224 15.24 -13.61 -10.73
N PRO A 225 14.17 -12.91 -11.15
CA PRO A 225 12.89 -13.03 -10.47
C PRO A 225 12.19 -14.36 -10.78
N HIS A 226 11.35 -14.81 -9.85
CA HIS A 226 10.44 -15.93 -10.11
C HIS A 226 9.16 -15.42 -10.78
N LEU A 227 8.69 -16.12 -11.81
CA LEU A 227 7.51 -15.74 -12.58
C LEU A 227 6.36 -16.70 -12.32
N VAL A 228 5.21 -16.16 -11.90
CA VAL A 228 3.98 -16.93 -11.68
C VAL A 228 2.88 -16.41 -12.59
N LYS A 229 2.40 -17.25 -13.52
CA LYS A 229 1.27 -16.91 -14.38
C LYS A 229 -0.04 -17.16 -13.65
N VAL A 230 -0.78 -16.10 -13.32
CA VAL A 230 -2.07 -16.20 -12.61
C VAL A 230 -3.28 -16.09 -13.55
N GLY A 231 -3.07 -15.58 -14.77
CA GLY A 231 -4.08 -15.55 -15.82
C GLY A 231 -3.60 -14.84 -17.09
N SER A 232 -4.53 -14.59 -18.02
CA SER A 232 -4.27 -13.92 -19.31
C SER A 232 -4.64 -12.43 -19.33
N ALA A 233 -5.12 -11.90 -18.20
CA ALA A 233 -5.53 -10.51 -18.05
C ALA A 233 -4.81 -9.87 -16.86
N SER A 234 -4.88 -8.54 -16.77
CA SER A 234 -4.23 -7.78 -15.71
C SER A 234 -4.45 -8.38 -14.32
N VAL A 235 -3.36 -8.48 -13.54
CA VAL A 235 -3.47 -8.71 -12.10
C VAL A 235 -4.14 -7.49 -11.50
N GLU A 236 -5.32 -7.65 -10.90
CA GLU A 236 -6.13 -6.52 -10.43
C GLU A 236 -5.70 -6.04 -9.04
N THR A 237 -5.27 -6.96 -8.18
CA THR A 237 -4.80 -6.66 -6.83
C THR A 237 -4.05 -7.85 -6.24
N LEU A 238 -3.22 -7.57 -5.24
CA LEU A 238 -2.45 -8.52 -4.44
C LEU A 238 -2.78 -8.29 -2.96
N LEU A 239 -3.05 -9.37 -2.24
CA LEU A 239 -3.36 -9.32 -0.82
C LEU A 239 -2.49 -10.30 -0.03
N ALA A 240 -1.81 -9.81 0.99
CA ALA A 240 -1.07 -10.65 1.92
C ALA A 240 -2.04 -11.22 2.97
N VAL A 241 -2.01 -12.55 3.14
CA VAL A 241 -2.78 -13.29 4.15
C VAL A 241 -1.87 -14.36 4.72
N ASP A 242 -1.52 -14.22 6.00
CA ASP A 242 -0.55 -15.09 6.67
C ASP A 242 0.76 -15.17 5.85
N GLU A 243 1.18 -16.39 5.48
CA GLU A 243 2.35 -16.64 4.63
C GLU A 243 1.99 -16.83 3.14
N THR A 244 0.87 -16.25 2.71
CA THR A 244 0.39 -16.36 1.33
C THR A 244 0.06 -15.00 0.73
N VAL A 245 0.33 -14.84 -0.58
CA VAL A 245 -0.14 -13.70 -1.37
C VAL A 245 -1.24 -14.17 -2.31
N TRP A 246 -2.39 -13.51 -2.24
CA TRP A 246 -3.55 -13.80 -3.07
C TRP A 246 -3.56 -12.82 -4.24
N ALA A 247 -3.42 -13.35 -5.44
CA ALA A 247 -3.44 -12.58 -6.69
C ALA A 247 -4.77 -12.75 -7.40
N SER A 248 -5.46 -11.64 -7.66
CA SER A 248 -6.71 -11.67 -8.41
C SER A 248 -6.48 -11.39 -9.89
N CYS A 249 -7.06 -12.20 -10.76
CA CYS A 249 -7.08 -11.98 -12.21
C CYS A 249 -8.46 -12.33 -12.74
N ARG A 250 -9.26 -11.32 -13.10
CA ARG A 250 -10.68 -11.48 -13.47
C ARG A 250 -11.46 -12.29 -12.42
N ASN A 251 -12.04 -13.42 -12.82
CA ASN A 251 -12.84 -14.31 -11.97
C ASN A 251 -12.01 -15.42 -11.30
N LYS A 252 -10.68 -15.28 -11.26
CA LYS A 252 -9.76 -16.22 -10.63
C LYS A 252 -8.97 -15.56 -9.50
N VAL A 253 -8.72 -16.33 -8.46
CA VAL A 253 -7.82 -15.98 -7.35
C VAL A 253 -6.75 -17.05 -7.27
N THR A 254 -5.49 -16.65 -7.35
CA THR A 254 -4.34 -17.55 -7.20
C THR A 254 -3.62 -17.24 -5.90
N LEU A 255 -3.55 -18.20 -4.99
CA LEU A 255 -2.77 -18.15 -3.77
C LEU A 255 -1.35 -18.55 -4.11
N ILE A 256 -0.38 -17.75 -3.66
CA ILE A 256 1.05 -17.97 -3.84
C ILE A 256 1.63 -18.12 -2.43
N ASN A 257 2.11 -19.31 -2.09
CA ASN A 257 2.77 -19.55 -0.81
C ASN A 257 4.16 -18.90 -0.82
N VAL A 258 4.48 -18.05 0.15
CA VAL A 258 5.75 -17.29 0.12
C VAL A 258 6.98 -18.18 0.33
N PRO A 259 7.01 -19.13 1.28
CA PRO A 259 8.17 -20.00 1.49
C PRO A 259 8.63 -20.82 0.28
N CYS A 260 7.73 -21.22 -0.62
CA CYS A 260 8.07 -22.13 -1.73
C CYS A 260 7.51 -21.73 -3.11
N PHE A 261 6.80 -20.60 -3.19
CA PHE A 261 6.12 -20.09 -4.39
C PHE A 261 5.16 -21.08 -5.07
N THR A 262 4.72 -22.11 -4.35
CA THR A 262 3.67 -23.01 -4.84
C THR A 262 2.35 -22.27 -4.97
N THR A 263 1.56 -22.66 -5.97
CA THR A 263 0.33 -21.94 -6.32
C THR A 263 -0.90 -22.81 -6.19
N ARG A 264 -2.01 -22.21 -5.77
CA ARG A 264 -3.35 -22.81 -5.80
C ARG A 264 -4.33 -21.80 -6.36
N THR A 265 -5.04 -22.17 -7.42
CA THR A 265 -5.99 -21.27 -8.08
C THR A 265 -7.42 -21.73 -7.83
N PHE A 266 -8.26 -20.77 -7.44
CA PHE A 266 -9.69 -20.90 -7.30
C PHE A 266 -10.37 -20.01 -8.34
N GLY A 267 -11.43 -20.49 -8.98
CA GLY A 267 -12.21 -19.69 -9.92
C GLY A 267 -13.68 -20.08 -9.87
N HIS A 268 -14.56 -19.08 -9.99
CA HIS A 268 -16.01 -19.31 -10.11
C HIS A 268 -16.45 -19.16 -11.57
N THR A 269 -17.32 -20.06 -12.03
CA THR A 269 -17.98 -20.02 -13.35
C THR A 269 -19.13 -19.01 -13.41
N THR A 270 -19.58 -18.48 -12.27
CA THR A 270 -20.70 -17.53 -12.19
C THR A 270 -20.20 -16.11 -11.96
N GLN A 271 -20.60 -15.20 -12.86
CA GLN A 271 -20.52 -13.75 -12.69
C GLN A 271 -21.03 -13.36 -11.29
N PHE A 272 -20.39 -12.38 -10.63
CA PHE A 272 -20.93 -11.50 -9.56
C PHE A 272 -20.00 -11.21 -8.37
N PHE A 273 -18.80 -11.80 -8.27
CA PHE A 273 -17.82 -11.32 -7.28
C PHE A 273 -16.64 -10.66 -7.98
N ARG A 274 -16.64 -9.33 -8.05
CA ARG A 274 -15.40 -8.60 -8.34
C ARG A 274 -14.46 -8.87 -7.18
N VAL A 275 -13.37 -9.60 -7.43
CA VAL A 275 -12.38 -9.94 -6.39
C VAL A 275 -11.80 -8.68 -5.72
N ARG A 276 -11.84 -7.53 -6.41
CA ARG A 276 -11.56 -6.20 -5.84
C ARG A 276 -12.43 -5.86 -4.61
N GLU A 277 -13.69 -6.27 -4.61
CA GLU A 277 -14.58 -6.14 -3.45
C GLU A 277 -14.15 -7.08 -2.35
N PHE A 278 -13.79 -8.34 -2.62
CA PHE A 278 -13.34 -9.29 -1.60
C PHE A 278 -12.04 -8.85 -0.90
N ILE A 279 -11.08 -8.29 -1.65
CA ILE A 279 -9.78 -7.85 -1.12
C ILE A 279 -9.89 -6.51 -0.38
N ASN A 280 -10.73 -5.57 -0.85
CA ASN A 280 -11.08 -4.38 -0.07
C ASN A 280 -11.93 -4.73 1.17
N THR A 281 -12.76 -5.79 1.08
CA THR A 281 -13.55 -6.27 2.21
C THR A 281 -12.67 -6.94 3.26
N LYS A 282 -11.46 -7.44 2.94
CA LYS A 282 -10.56 -7.99 3.98
C LYS A 282 -9.94 -6.90 4.87
N TYR A 283 -9.73 -5.68 4.38
CA TYR A 283 -9.48 -4.52 5.26
C TYR A 283 -10.64 -4.30 6.25
N PHE A 284 -11.86 -4.68 5.85
CA PHE A 284 -13.05 -4.62 6.69
C PHE A 284 -13.18 -5.86 7.60
N LEU A 285 -12.84 -7.08 7.14
CA LEU A 285 -12.93 -8.34 7.89
C LEU A 285 -11.79 -8.55 8.88
N GLU A 286 -10.59 -8.04 8.64
CA GLU A 286 -9.53 -7.96 9.66
C GLU A 286 -9.88 -6.97 10.79
N GLN A 287 -10.92 -6.14 10.61
CA GLN A 287 -11.58 -5.40 11.69
C GLN A 287 -12.83 -6.09 12.26
N LYS A 288 -13.28 -7.24 11.70
CA LYS A 288 -14.62 -7.82 11.93
C LYS A 288 -14.64 -9.31 12.29
N ILE A 289 -13.64 -9.87 12.96
CA ILE A 289 -13.76 -11.20 13.59
C ILE A 289 -13.12 -11.13 15.00
N PRO A 290 -13.81 -11.63 16.05
CA PRO A 290 -13.56 -11.33 17.47
C PRO A 290 -12.23 -11.81 18.04
#